data_AF-A0A432UKA3-F1
#
_entry.id   AF-A0A432UKA3-F1
#
_cell.length_a   1.000
_cell.length_b   1.000
_cell.length_c   1.000
_cell.angle_alpha   90.00
_cell.angle_beta   90.00
_cell.angle_gamma   90.00
#
_symmetry.space_group_name_H-M   'P 1'
#
loop_
_entity.id
_entity.type
_entity.pdbx_description
1 polymer ?
#
loop_
_entity_poly.entity_id
_entity_poly.type
_entity_poly.pdbx_seq_one_letter_code
_entity_poly.pdbx_strand_id
1 'polypeptide(L)'
;MQHDIENTEHWPDIVRESGIHIKTICKEIGVNSTRFRKWVFGEVKPNKKSTPKLIEALKKMLEVKRHPYHQSFGYATPEEFKRLQELKEGDEKRELLQQIEFRTKNGGMIR
;
A
#
# COMPACT_ATOMS: atom_id res chain seq x y z
N MET A 1 -0.04 -7.58 -15.74
CA MET A 1 1.41 -7.74 -15.95
C MET A 1 1.91 -8.69 -14.89
N GLN A 2 2.61 -9.77 -15.27
CA GLN A 2 3.37 -10.57 -14.31
C GLN A 2 4.66 -9.80 -14.03
N HIS A 3 4.82 -9.26 -12.82
CA HIS A 3 6.08 -8.64 -12.42
C HIS A 3 7.03 -9.75 -11.97
N ASP A 4 8.15 -9.91 -12.69
CA ASP A 4 9.28 -10.68 -12.19
C ASP A 4 9.89 -9.93 -10.99
N ILE A 5 9.59 -10.39 -9.79
CA ILE A 5 10.09 -9.81 -8.53
C ILE A 5 11.61 -9.93 -8.41
N GLU A 6 12.24 -10.77 -9.23
CA GLU A 6 13.69 -10.89 -9.34
C GLU A 6 14.33 -9.76 -10.16
N ASN A 7 13.56 -9.02 -10.97
CA ASN A 7 14.05 -7.85 -11.68
C ASN A 7 13.96 -6.60 -10.80
N THR A 8 15.12 -6.05 -10.44
CA THR A 8 15.27 -4.90 -9.54
C THR A 8 14.61 -3.63 -10.07
N GLU A 9 14.41 -3.52 -11.39
CA GLU A 9 13.82 -2.34 -12.03
C GLU A 9 12.34 -2.15 -11.67
N HIS A 10 11.62 -3.22 -11.29
CA HIS A 10 10.19 -3.16 -10.99
C HIS A 10 9.87 -2.89 -9.51
N TRP A 11 10.87 -2.93 -8.62
CA TRP A 11 10.62 -2.75 -7.18
C TRP A 11 10.01 -1.39 -6.82
N PRO A 12 10.44 -0.25 -7.42
CA PRO A 12 9.80 1.03 -7.18
C PRO A 12 8.34 1.05 -7.61
N ASP A 13 8.02 0.40 -8.73
CA ASP A 13 6.64 0.33 -9.25
C ASP A 13 5.76 -0.52 -8.35
N ILE A 14 6.25 -1.67 -7.87
CA ILE A 14 5.55 -2.50 -6.88
C ILE A 14 5.22 -1.69 -5.62
N VAL A 15 6.18 -0.93 -5.10
CA VAL A 15 5.95 -0.09 -3.91
C VAL A 15 4.95 1.04 -4.20
N ARG A 16 5.04 1.66 -5.38
CA ARG A 16 4.12 2.73 -5.81
C ARG A 16 2.69 2.20 -5.99
N GLU A 17 2.53 1.07 -6.68
CA GLU A 17 1.24 0.46 -7.01
C GLU A 17 0.57 -0.18 -5.79
N SER A 18 1.34 -0.85 -4.92
CA SER A 18 0.81 -1.39 -3.66
C SER A 18 0.24 -0.29 -2.78
N GLY A 19 0.89 0.88 -2.79
CA GLY A 19 0.50 2.03 -2.00
C GLY A 19 0.54 1.80 -0.47
N ILE A 20 1.06 0.66 -0.03
CA ILE A 20 1.33 0.41 1.38
C ILE A 20 2.49 1.31 1.80
N HIS A 21 2.39 1.89 2.99
CA HIS A 21 3.53 2.60 3.55
C HIS A 21 4.68 1.61 3.75
N ILE A 22 5.85 1.92 3.18
CA ILE A 22 7.08 1.12 3.36
C ILE A 22 7.31 0.79 4.83
N LYS A 23 7.05 1.74 5.75
CA LYS A 23 7.18 1.54 7.20
C LYS A 23 6.30 0.39 7.73
N THR A 24 5.08 0.26 7.22
CA THR A 24 4.12 -0.78 7.61
C THR A 24 4.68 -2.16 7.29
N ILE A 25 5.03 -2.40 6.02
CA ILE A 25 5.53 -3.71 5.60
C ILE A 25 6.89 -4.04 6.23
N CYS A 26 7.74 -3.02 6.40
CA CYS A 26 9.04 -3.16 7.02
C CYS A 26 8.93 -3.54 8.49
N LYS A 27 7.96 -2.99 9.23
CA LYS A 27 7.70 -3.36 10.61
C LYS A 27 7.26 -4.82 10.73
N GLU A 28 6.38 -5.26 9.84
CA GLU A 28 5.86 -6.63 9.82
C GLU A 28 6.96 -7.68 9.55
N ILE A 29 7.89 -7.38 8.63
CA ILE A 29 8.95 -8.32 8.22
C ILE A 29 10.25 -8.12 9.03
N GLY A 30 10.27 -7.14 9.94
CA GLY A 30 11.45 -6.84 10.76
C GLY A 30 12.63 -6.31 9.93
N VAL A 31 12.35 -5.42 8.97
CA VAL A 31 13.34 -4.75 8.13
C VAL A 31 13.37 -3.25 8.46
N ASN A 32 14.55 -2.64 8.38
CA ASN A 32 14.66 -1.20 8.54
C ASN A 32 14.13 -0.48 7.28
N SER A 33 13.13 0.40 7.44
CA SER A 33 12.47 1.09 6.32
C SER A 33 13.39 1.99 5.50
N THR A 34 14.42 2.57 6.11
CA THR A 34 15.40 3.41 5.39
C THR A 34 16.29 2.56 4.50
N ARG A 35 16.77 1.41 5.00
CA ARG A 35 17.53 0.46 4.16
C ARG A 35 16.66 -0.15 3.06
N PHE A 36 15.43 -0.51 3.39
CA PHE A 36 14.47 -1.04 2.43
C PHE A 36 14.28 -0.09 1.23
N ARG A 37 14.07 1.20 1.52
CA ARG A 37 13.94 2.24 0.49
C ARG A 37 15.18 2.26 -0.42
N LYS A 38 16.38 2.27 0.16
CA LYS A 38 17.63 2.26 -0.61
C LYS A 38 17.78 1.03 -1.51
N TRP A 39 17.27 -0.12 -1.09
CA TRP A 39 17.26 -1.33 -1.92
C TRP A 39 16.26 -1.23 -3.07
N VAL A 40 15.04 -0.76 -2.78
CA VAL A 40 13.97 -0.57 -3.78
C VAL A 40 14.40 0.38 -4.89
N PHE A 41 15.01 1.52 -4.55
CA PHE A 41 15.42 2.54 -5.52
C PHE A 41 16.82 2.28 -6.12
N GLY A 42 17.43 1.12 -5.86
CA GLY A 42 18.74 0.76 -6.42
C GLY A 42 19.94 1.53 -5.86
N GLU A 43 19.75 2.39 -4.85
CA GLU A 43 20.84 3.15 -4.21
C GLU A 43 21.86 2.23 -3.52
N VAL A 44 21.42 1.09 -3.00
CA VAL A 44 22.26 0.10 -2.32
C VAL A 44 21.82 -1.31 -2.72
N LYS A 45 22.78 -2.21 -2.95
CA LYS A 45 22.44 -3.64 -3.17
C LYS A 45 22.14 -4.34 -1.84
N PRO A 46 21.01 -5.09 -1.73
CA PRO A 46 20.75 -5.92 -0.56
C PRO A 46 21.79 -7.03 -0.44
N ASN A 47 22.17 -7.37 0.79
CA ASN A 47 23.05 -8.52 1.04
C ASN A 47 22.26 -9.84 0.96
N LYS A 48 22.95 -10.98 0.80
CA LYS A 48 22.33 -12.31 0.68
C LYS A 48 21.33 -12.65 1.80
N LYS A 49 21.51 -12.09 3.01
CA LYS A 49 20.60 -12.29 4.16
C LYS A 49 19.35 -11.41 4.10
N SER A 50 19.41 -10.26 3.44
CA SER A 50 18.32 -9.29 3.35
C SER A 50 17.50 -9.42 2.07
N THR A 51 18.08 -9.97 1.00
CA THR A 51 17.38 -10.22 -0.28
C THR A 51 16.09 -11.03 -0.09
N PRO A 52 16.05 -12.14 0.68
CA PRO A 52 14.82 -12.89 0.89
C PRO A 52 13.73 -12.05 1.59
N LYS A 53 14.10 -11.26 2.60
CA LYS A 53 13.16 -10.39 3.33
C LYS A 53 12.60 -9.27 2.45
N LEU A 54 13.41 -8.73 1.55
CA LEU A 54 12.99 -7.73 0.58
C LEU A 54 11.98 -8.32 -0.41
N ILE A 55 12.27 -9.49 -0.96
CA ILE A 55 11.37 -10.22 -1.86
C ILE A 55 10.05 -10.53 -1.17
N GLU A 56 10.09 -11.00 0.08
CA GLU A 56 8.88 -11.25 0.89
C GLU A 56 8.03 -9.99 1.06
N ALA A 57 8.66 -8.84 1.33
CA ALA A 57 7.96 -7.56 1.44
C ALA A 57 7.28 -7.15 0.14
N LEU A 58 7.98 -7.29 -0.98
CA LEU A 58 7.45 -6.96 -2.30
C LEU A 58 6.30 -7.90 -2.70
N LYS A 59 6.40 -9.20 -2.37
CA LYS A 59 5.31 -10.17 -2.56
C LYS A 59 4.08 -9.78 -1.75
N LYS A 60 4.23 -9.50 -0.45
CA LYS A 60 3.10 -9.04 0.38
C LYS A 60 2.50 -7.74 -0.14
N MET A 61 3.35 -6.81 -0.61
CA MET A 61 2.89 -5.58 -1.25
C MET A 61 2.04 -5.83 -2.50
N LEU A 62 2.36 -6.85 -3.30
CA LEU A 62 1.56 -7.26 -4.45
C LEU A 62 0.26 -7.98 -4.07
N GLU A 63 0.28 -8.78 -2.99
CA GLU A 63 -0.90 -9.50 -2.50
C GLU A 63 -1.93 -8.56 -1.87
N VAL A 64 -1.46 -7.50 -1.22
CA VAL A 64 -2.32 -6.44 -0.70
C VAL A 64 -2.78 -5.58 -1.87
N LYS A 65 -3.80 -6.07 -2.58
CA LYS A 65 -4.57 -5.27 -3.52
C LYS A 65 -5.13 -4.06 -2.78
N ARG A 66 -4.57 -2.89 -3.03
CA ARG A 66 -5.19 -1.64 -2.60
C ARG A 66 -6.56 -1.49 -3.25
N HIS A 67 -7.51 -0.94 -2.50
CA HIS A 67 -8.70 -0.40 -3.11
C HIS A 67 -8.31 0.75 -4.04
N PRO A 68 -8.84 0.81 -5.28
CA PRO A 68 -8.49 1.84 -6.24
C PRO A 68 -8.78 3.23 -5.65
N TYR A 69 -7.81 4.14 -5.77
CA TYR A 69 -7.99 5.53 -5.34
C TYR A 69 -9.08 6.18 -6.21
N HIS A 70 -10.21 6.53 -5.62
CA HIS A 70 -11.30 7.25 -6.27
C HIS A 70 -11.05 8.75 -6.14
N GLN A 71 -11.05 9.50 -7.26
CA GLN A 71 -10.78 10.95 -7.23
C GLN A 71 -11.72 11.72 -6.29
N SER A 72 -12.98 11.32 -6.19
CA SER A 72 -13.97 11.97 -5.30
C SER A 72 -14.00 11.42 -3.87
N PHE A 73 -13.44 10.24 -3.60
CA PHE A 73 -13.62 9.52 -2.32
C PHE A 73 -12.36 8.80 -1.82
N GLY A 74 -11.17 9.17 -2.29
CA GLY A 74 -9.90 8.61 -1.81
C GLY A 74 -9.84 7.07 -1.86
N TYR A 75 -9.36 6.41 -0.79
CA TYR A 75 -9.31 4.93 -0.70
C TYR A 75 -10.63 4.33 -0.16
N ALA A 76 -11.76 4.66 -0.78
CA ALA A 76 -13.02 3.97 -0.51
C ALA A 76 -13.01 2.54 -1.07
N THR A 77 -13.51 1.55 -0.32
CA THR A 77 -13.72 0.20 -0.86
C THR A 77 -14.90 0.19 -1.84
N PRO A 78 -15.01 -0.81 -2.75
CA PRO A 78 -16.17 -0.94 -3.62
C PRO A 78 -17.52 -1.03 -2.87
N GLU A 79 -17.54 -1.67 -1.69
CA GLU A 79 -18.74 -1.75 -0.86
C GLU A 79 -19.09 -0.40 -0.24
N GLU A 80 -18.10 0.34 0.27
CA GLU A 80 -18.32 1.67 0.82
C GLU A 80 -18.70 2.68 -0.26
N PHE A 81 -18.17 2.51 -1.47
CA PHE A 81 -18.55 3.33 -2.62
C PHE A 81 -20.03 3.09 -2.98
N LYS A 82 -20.49 1.84 -3.03
CA LYS A 82 -21.92 1.52 -3.20
C LYS A 82 -22.75 2.12 -2.06
N ARG A 83 -22.30 1.97 -0.82
CA ARG A 83 -22.95 2.56 0.36
C ARG A 83 -23.06 4.08 0.27
N LEU A 84 -22.00 4.77 -0.17
CA LEU A 84 -22.01 6.23 -0.38
C LEU A 84 -22.99 6.70 -1.45
N GLN A 85 -23.24 5.88 -2.48
CA GLN A 85 -24.24 6.15 -3.51
C GLN A 85 -25.67 5.94 -3.02
N GLU A 86 -25.89 4.97 -2.14
CA GLU A 86 -27.21 4.64 -1.59
C GLU A 86 -27.60 5.54 -0.40
N LEU A 87 -26.62 6.02 0.37
CA LEU A 87 -26.85 6.88 1.52
C LEU A 87 -27.30 8.29 1.10
N LYS A 88 -28.45 8.71 1.63
CA LYS A 88 -28.89 10.11 1.61
C LYS A 88 -27.98 10.97 2.48
N GLU A 89 -28.01 12.28 2.29
CA GLU A 89 -27.25 13.19 3.17
C GLU A 89 -27.73 13.06 4.62
N GLY A 90 -26.78 12.89 5.53
CA GLY A 90 -27.05 12.60 6.94
C GLY A 90 -25.79 12.17 7.68
N ASP A 91 -25.93 11.93 8.98
CA ASP A 91 -24.78 11.65 9.86
C ASP A 91 -24.05 10.36 9.48
N GLU A 92 -24.75 9.31 9.04
CA GLU A 92 -24.14 8.06 8.57
C GLU A 92 -23.22 8.26 7.35
N LYS A 93 -23.67 9.07 6.38
CA LYS A 93 -22.85 9.40 5.20
C LYS A 93 -21.62 10.20 5.59
N ARG A 94 -21.77 11.12 6.55
CA ARG A 94 -20.69 11.97 7.05
C ARG A 94 -19.65 11.16 7.83
N GLU A 95 -20.08 10.22 8.65
CA GLU A 95 -19.19 9.31 9.38
C GLU A 95 -18.40 8.40 8.44
N LEU A 96 -19.07 7.81 7.43
CA LEU A 96 -18.42 6.99 6.42
C LEU A 96 -17.36 7.78 5.62
N LEU A 97 -17.69 9.01 5.21
CA LEU A 97 -16.74 9.90 4.54
C LEU A 97 -15.54 10.24 5.44
N GLN A 98 -15.74 10.47 6.74
CA GLN A 98 -14.65 10.71 7.68
C GLN A 98 -13.73 9.49 7.84
N GLN A 99 -14.28 8.28 7.88
CA GLN A 99 -13.48 7.05 7.94
C GLN A 99 -12.64 6.86 6.67
N ILE A 100 -13.25 7.11 5.50
CA ILE A 100 -12.58 7.07 4.21
C ILE A 100 -11.50 8.14 4.10
N GLU A 101 -11.80 9.38 4.51
CA GLU A 101 -10.86 10.49 4.54
C GLU A 101 -9.70 10.19 5.49
N PHE A 102 -9.98 9.63 6.66
CA PHE A 102 -8.96 9.18 7.60
C PHE A 102 -8.04 8.13 6.97
N ARG A 103 -8.58 7.10 6.31
CA ARG A 103 -7.75 6.12 5.58
C ARG A 103 -6.98 6.74 4.41
N THR A 104 -7.57 7.74 3.75
CA THR A 104 -6.95 8.43 2.61
C THR A 104 -5.78 9.28 3.08
N LYS A 105 -5.96 10.07 4.14
CA LYS A 105 -4.91 10.85 4.80
C LYS A 105 -3.82 9.95 5.41
N ASN A 106 -4.20 8.77 5.90
CA ASN A 106 -3.27 7.78 6.46
C ASN A 106 -2.84 6.71 5.45
N GLY A 107 -3.00 6.97 4.15
CA GLY A 107 -2.95 5.98 3.09
C GLY A 107 -1.78 5.00 3.19
N GLY A 108 -2.05 3.80 3.70
CA GLY A 108 -1.14 2.64 3.59
C GLY A 108 -0.79 1.94 4.91
N MET A 109 -1.46 2.25 6.02
CA MET A 109 -1.40 1.42 7.23
C MET A 109 -2.41 0.27 7.11
N ILE A 110 -1.90 -0.93 6.88
CA ILE A 110 -2.61 -2.18 7.17
C ILE A 110 -2.76 -2.20 8.70
N ARG A 111 -4.00 -2.30 9.18
CA ARG A 111 -4.28 -2.56 10.59
C ARG A 111 -4.16 -4.04 10.87
#